data_AF-A0A497DYN1-F1
#
_entry.id   AF-A0A497DYN1-F1
#
_cell.length_a   1.000
_cell.length_b   1.000
_cell.length_c   1.000
_cell.angle_alpha   90.00
_cell.angle_beta   90.00
_cell.angle_gamma   90.00
#
_symmetry.space_group_name_H-M   'P 1'
#
loop_
_entity.id
_entity.type
_entity.pdbx_description
1 polymer ?
#
loop_
_entity_poly.entity_id
_entity_poly.type
_entity_poly.pdbx_seq_one_letter_code
_entity_poly.pdbx_strand_id
1 'polypeptide(L)'
;MSVQVDPKVEENLKKIKHRLLVFSGKGGVGKSTVAANLALSFTQKNLTVGLLDVDIHGPNLAKILGVEDKRLDVSPEGITPVKVNGNLKLVSMAFLLEDPNLPVIWRGPMKMKAIQQFLGDVN
;
A
#
# COMPACT_ATOMS: atom_id res chain seq x y z
N MET A 1 2.94 -24.59 -12.34
CA MET A 1 3.79 -24.10 -11.23
C MET A 1 2.86 -23.45 -10.23
N SER A 2 2.58 -24.08 -9.10
CA SER A 2 1.86 -23.44 -8.00
C SER A 2 2.77 -22.35 -7.43
N VAL A 3 2.30 -21.11 -7.41
CA VAL A 3 3.00 -20.04 -6.70
C VAL A 3 2.86 -20.37 -5.22
N GLN A 4 3.94 -20.83 -4.60
CA GLN A 4 4.01 -21.00 -3.15
C GLN A 4 3.96 -19.59 -2.54
N VAL A 5 2.85 -19.28 -1.89
CA VAL A 5 2.69 -18.01 -1.17
C VAL A 5 3.46 -18.12 0.13
N ASP A 6 4.19 -17.07 0.49
CA ASP A 6 4.91 -17.00 1.77
C ASP A 6 3.92 -17.23 2.94
N PRO A 7 4.21 -18.17 3.88
CA PRO A 7 3.33 -18.46 5.01
C PRO A 7 2.96 -17.21 5.83
N LYS A 8 3.87 -16.24 5.95
CA LYS A 8 3.65 -14.99 6.69
C LYS A 8 2.60 -14.11 6.00
N VAL A 9 2.66 -14.04 4.66
CA VAL A 9 1.64 -13.36 3.84
C VAL A 9 0.29 -14.03 4.03
N GLU A 10 0.25 -15.37 4.02
CA GLU A 10 -1.01 -16.10 4.23
C GLU A 10 -1.62 -15.81 5.61
N GLU A 11 -0.82 -15.84 6.67
CA GLU A 11 -1.26 -15.58 8.04
C GLU A 11 -1.79 -14.16 8.23
N ASN A 12 -1.07 -13.15 7.73
CA ASN A 12 -1.53 -11.76 7.82
C ASN A 12 -2.81 -11.52 7.04
N LEU A 13 -2.87 -12.06 5.82
CA LEU A 13 -4.04 -11.90 4.99
C LEU A 13 -5.28 -12.60 5.58
N LYS A 14 -5.14 -13.68 6.35
CA LYS A 14 -6.26 -14.31 7.09
C LYS A 14 -6.95 -13.36 8.08
N LYS A 15 -6.24 -12.35 8.59
CA LYS A 15 -6.80 -11.33 9.50
C LYS A 15 -7.68 -10.30 8.75
N ILE A 16 -7.58 -10.25 7.42
CA ILE A 16 -8.29 -9.29 6.56
C ILE A 16 -9.55 -9.94 5.97
N LYS A 17 -10.73 -9.49 6.42
CA LYS A 17 -12.04 -10.02 6.01
C LYS A 17 -12.35 -9.85 4.52
N HIS A 18 -12.01 -8.69 3.96
CA HIS A 18 -12.28 -8.34 2.57
C HIS A 18 -11.04 -7.74 1.92
N ARG A 19 -10.72 -8.21 0.71
CA ARG A 19 -9.56 -7.77 -0.06
C ARG A 19 -10.05 -7.30 -1.42
N LEU A 20 -9.85 -6.03 -1.71
CA LEU A 20 -10.30 -5.40 -2.94
C LEU A 20 -9.09 -4.93 -3.72
N LEU A 21 -9.01 -5.34 -4.98
CA LEU A 21 -7.92 -4.94 -5.85
C LEU A 21 -8.45 -3.91 -6.86
N VAL A 22 -7.78 -2.77 -6.95
CA VAL A 22 -8.14 -1.67 -7.84
C VAL A 22 -7.05 -1.54 -8.90
N PHE A 23 -7.39 -1.86 -10.15
CA PHE A 23 -6.46 -1.86 -11.29
C PHE A 23 -6.97 -1.00 -12.44
N SER A 24 -6.05 -0.59 -13.32
CA SER A 24 -6.37 0.11 -14.57
C SER A 24 -5.43 -0.31 -15.69
N GLY A 25 -5.95 -0.40 -16.91
CA GLY A 25 -5.14 -0.74 -18.10
C GLY A 25 -4.35 0.42 -18.69
N LYS A 26 -4.59 1.66 -18.23
CA LYS A 26 -3.93 2.89 -18.69
C LYS A 26 -3.59 3.78 -17.50
N GLY A 27 -2.54 4.60 -17.65
CA GLY A 27 -2.23 5.69 -16.71
C GLY A 27 -3.24 6.83 -16.82
N GLY A 28 -3.40 7.61 -15.75
CA GLY A 28 -4.21 8.83 -15.77
C GLY A 28 -5.74 8.65 -15.68
N VAL A 29 -6.26 7.42 -15.60
CA VAL A 29 -7.72 7.16 -15.54
C VAL A 29 -8.34 7.37 -14.15
N GLY A 30 -7.56 7.82 -13.16
CA GLY A 30 -8.06 8.07 -11.80
C GLY A 30 -8.07 6.85 -10.87
N LYS A 31 -7.31 5.77 -11.16
CA LYS A 31 -7.18 4.57 -10.31
C LYS A 31 -6.97 4.90 -8.83
N SER A 32 -5.96 5.73 -8.54
CA SER A 32 -5.61 6.08 -7.15
C SER A 32 -6.68 6.95 -6.49
N THR A 33 -7.34 7.82 -7.25
CA THR A 33 -8.49 8.61 -6.78
C THR A 33 -9.66 7.73 -6.38
N VAL A 34 -9.99 6.72 -7.20
CA VAL A 34 -11.05 5.74 -6.88
C VAL A 34 -10.67 4.94 -5.63
N ALA A 35 -9.44 4.44 -5.54
CA ALA A 35 -8.97 3.69 -4.39
C ALA A 35 -9.03 4.50 -3.08
N ALA A 36 -8.59 5.77 -3.11
CA ALA A 36 -8.65 6.66 -1.95
C ALA A 36 -10.09 6.93 -1.50
N ASN A 37 -11.00 7.26 -2.43
CA ASN A 37 -12.40 7.53 -2.11
C ASN A 37 -13.11 6.28 -1.57
N LEU A 38 -12.82 5.10 -2.12
CA LEU A 38 -13.38 3.84 -1.63
C LEU A 38 -12.94 3.58 -0.18
N ALA A 39 -11.64 3.76 0.11
CA ALA A 39 -11.10 3.60 1.46
C ALA A 39 -11.74 4.58 2.45
N LEU A 40 -11.84 5.86 2.09
CA LEU A 40 -12.48 6.89 2.91
C LEU A 40 -13.97 6.58 3.15
N SER A 41 -14.70 6.15 2.11
CA SER A 41 -16.11 5.77 2.23
C SER A 41 -16.31 4.61 3.21
N PHE A 42 -15.42 3.60 3.19
CA PHE A 42 -15.46 2.52 4.18
C PHE A 42 -15.18 3.00 5.61
N THR A 43 -14.24 3.95 5.79
CA THR A 43 -14.01 4.52 7.12
C THR A 43 -15.20 5.31 7.66
N GLN A 44 -15.98 5.98 6.79
CA GLN A 44 -17.22 6.67 7.16
C GLN A 44 -18.31 5.69 7.63
N LYS A 45 -18.20 4.41 7.24
CA LYS A 45 -19.04 3.31 7.73
C LYS A 45 -18.45 2.62 8.97
N ASN A 46 -17.51 3.27 9.66
CA ASN A 46 -16.80 2.74 10.83
C ASN A 46 -16.06 1.41 10.58
N LEU A 47 -15.65 1.14 9.34
CA LEU A 47 -14.80 0.00 9.03
C LEU A 47 -13.32 0.35 9.21
N THR A 48 -12.54 -0.60 9.72
CA THR A 48 -11.07 -0.51 9.74
C THR A 48 -10.54 -0.83 8.34
N VAL A 49 -9.76 0.09 7.77
CA VAL A 49 -9.30 0.02 6.39
C VAL A 49 -7.78 0.11 6.35
N GLY A 50 -7.16 -0.84 5.65
CA GLY A 50 -5.78 -0.76 5.17
C GLY A 50 -5.76 -0.47 3.69
N LEU A 51 -4.94 0.49 3.26
CA LEU A 51 -4.69 0.81 1.86
C LEU A 51 -3.23 0.51 1.54
N LEU A 52 -3.00 -0.25 0.47
CA LEU A 52 -1.67 -0.63 0.00
C LEU A 52 -1.45 -0.06 -1.40
N ASP A 53 -0.46 0.82 -1.55
CA ASP A 53 -0.05 1.41 -2.81
C ASP A 53 1.23 0.75 -3.33
N VAL A 54 1.09 0.03 -4.44
CA VAL A 54 2.18 -0.68 -5.12
C VAL A 54 2.57 -0.02 -6.44
N ASP A 55 2.04 1.19 -6.72
CA ASP A 55 2.29 1.93 -7.95
C ASP A 55 3.61 2.71 -7.88
N ILE A 56 4.69 2.09 -8.34
CA ILE A 56 6.04 2.65 -8.23
C ILE A 56 6.27 3.88 -9.12
N HIS A 57 5.58 3.96 -10.27
CA HIS A 57 5.82 5.02 -11.24
C HIS A 57 5.06 6.32 -10.93
N GLY A 58 4.11 6.24 -10.00
CA GLY A 58 3.35 7.40 -9.53
C GLY A 58 2.58 7.03 -8.28
N PRO A 59 3.25 6.87 -7.13
CA PRO A 59 2.61 6.51 -5.87
C PRO A 59 1.81 7.70 -5.33
N ASN A 60 0.66 7.94 -5.95
CA ASN A 60 -0.15 9.14 -5.75
C ASN A 60 -1.00 9.07 -4.48
N LEU A 61 -1.15 7.90 -3.85
CA LEU A 61 -2.05 7.75 -2.70
C LEU A 61 -1.57 8.54 -1.48
N ALA A 62 -0.26 8.61 -1.23
CA ALA A 62 0.28 9.41 -0.14
C ALA A 62 -0.07 10.90 -0.31
N LYS A 63 0.11 11.43 -1.53
CA LYS A 63 -0.24 12.81 -1.89
C LYS A 63 -1.75 13.10 -1.83
N ILE A 64 -2.57 12.21 -2.39
CA ILE A 64 -4.04 12.36 -2.37
C ILE A 64 -4.57 12.41 -0.93
N LEU A 65 -3.94 11.67 -0.03
CA LEU A 65 -4.35 11.56 1.38
C LEU A 65 -3.63 12.57 2.31
N GLY A 66 -2.77 13.44 1.78
CA GLY A 66 -2.09 14.48 2.57
C GLY A 66 -1.05 13.92 3.56
N VAL A 67 -0.42 12.80 3.21
CA VAL A 67 0.60 12.12 4.04
C VAL A 67 1.92 11.90 3.29
N GLU A 68 2.17 12.63 2.21
CA GLU A 68 3.37 12.54 1.38
C GLU A 68 4.68 12.84 2.13
N ASP A 69 4.64 13.66 3.18
CA ASP A 69 5.80 13.99 4.01
C ASP A 69 6.14 12.90 5.05
N LYS A 70 5.36 11.81 5.09
CA LYS A 70 5.60 10.68 5.99
C LYS A 70 6.66 9.74 5.44
N ARG A 71 7.33 9.04 6.35
CA ARG A 71 8.32 8.01 6.05
C ARG A 71 7.84 6.66 6.57
N LEU A 72 8.34 5.60 5.94
CA LEU A 72 8.02 4.25 6.37
C LEU A 72 8.86 3.94 7.61
N ASP A 73 8.19 3.56 8.69
CA ASP A 73 8.85 3.12 9.90
C ASP A 73 8.98 1.58 9.86
N VAL A 74 10.22 1.12 9.90
CA VAL A 74 10.59 -0.30 9.80
C VAL A 74 11.39 -0.66 11.03
N SER A 75 10.88 -1.65 11.76
CA SER A 75 11.42 -2.12 13.03
C SER A 75 11.57 -3.64 13.02
N PRO A 76 12.29 -4.25 13.98
CA PRO A 76 12.31 -5.70 14.16
C PRO A 76 10.92 -6.32 14.32
N GLU A 77 9.98 -5.56 14.86
CA GLU A 77 8.58 -5.96 15.06
C GLU A 77 7.80 -5.98 13.74
N GLY A 78 8.26 -5.24 12.72
CA GLY A 78 7.63 -5.16 11.39
C GLY A 78 7.55 -3.74 10.85
N ILE A 79 6.72 -3.58 9.83
CA ILE A 79 6.46 -2.31 9.14
C ILE A 79 5.25 -1.65 9.80
N THR A 80 5.44 -0.45 10.37
CA THR A 80 4.35 0.34 10.93
C THR A 80 3.69 1.14 9.80
N PRO A 81 2.41 0.91 9.50
CA PRO A 81 1.72 1.64 8.46
C PRO A 81 1.41 3.09 8.88
N VAL A 82 1.44 4.01 7.92
CA VAL A 82 1.16 5.43 8.16
C VAL A 82 -0.32 5.60 8.47
N LYS A 83 -0.65 6.22 9.61
CA LYS A 83 -2.03 6.58 9.96
C LYS A 83 -2.47 7.79 9.14
N VAL A 84 -3.52 7.64 8.36
CA VAL A 84 -4.15 8.73 7.60
C VAL A 84 -5.25 9.39 8.44
N ASN A 85 -6.08 8.58 9.09
CA ASN A 85 -7.07 9.02 10.07
C ASN A 85 -7.29 7.90 11.12
N GLY A 86 -8.32 8.00 11.95
CA GLY A 86 -8.59 7.02 13.03
C GLY A 86 -8.76 5.58 12.56
N ASN A 87 -9.32 5.37 11.36
CA ASN A 87 -9.67 4.04 10.85
C ASN A 87 -8.98 3.68 9.52
N LEU A 88 -8.18 4.59 8.95
CA LEU A 88 -7.44 4.38 7.70
C LEU A 88 -5.94 4.38 7.94
N LYS A 89 -5.29 3.30 7.53
CA LYS A 89 -3.83 3.16 7.48
C LYS A 89 -3.37 2.98 6.04
N LEU A 90 -2.23 3.57 5.68
CA LEU A 90 -1.62 3.50 4.35
C LEU A 90 -0.21 2.91 4.44
N VAL A 91 0.10 2.01 3.52
CA VAL A 91 1.48 1.66 3.13
C VAL A 91 1.65 2.01 1.67
N SER A 92 2.69 2.77 1.35
CA SER A 92 2.96 3.19 -0.03
C SER A 92 4.45 3.18 -0.32
N MET A 93 4.79 2.87 -1.56
CA MET A 93 6.16 3.04 -2.08
C MET A 93 6.65 4.49 -1.97
N ALA A 94 5.76 5.48 -1.93
CA ALA A 94 6.12 6.89 -1.71
C ALA A 94 6.93 7.10 -0.42
N PHE A 95 6.68 6.28 0.61
CA PHE A 95 7.33 6.43 1.92
C PHE A 95 8.77 5.91 1.96
N LEU A 96 9.19 5.15 0.93
CA LEU A 96 10.54 4.64 0.75
C LEU A 96 11.44 5.62 -0.03
N LEU A 97 10.86 6.59 -0.71
CA LEU A 97 11.60 7.51 -1.58
C LEU A 97 12.06 8.73 -0.77
N GLU A 98 13.36 8.94 -0.65
CA GLU A 98 13.91 10.15 -0.01
C GLU A 98 13.50 11.41 -0.78
N ASP A 99 13.58 11.37 -2.11
CA ASP A 99 13.11 12.46 -2.98
C ASP A 99 12.04 11.91 -3.95
N PRO A 100 10.80 12.41 -3.90
CA PRO A 100 9.71 11.98 -4.78
C PRO A 100 9.93 12.38 -6.25
N ASN A 101 10.88 13.27 -6.55
CA ASN A 101 11.23 13.68 -7.91
C ASN A 101 12.32 12.81 -8.53
N LEU A 102 12.97 11.93 -7.76
CA LEU A 102 13.98 11.03 -8.30
C LEU A 102 13.32 9.86 -9.03
N PRO A 103 13.62 9.65 -10.33
CA PRO A 103 13.10 8.52 -11.06
C PRO A 103 13.73 7.23 -10.55
N VAL A 104 12.93 6.35 -9.94
CA VAL A 104 13.43 5.05 -9.46
C VAL A 104 13.10 3.93 -10.43
N ILE A 105 14.14 3.27 -10.93
CA ILE A 105 14.02 2.13 -11.84
C ILE A 105 13.94 0.83 -11.04
N TRP A 106 12.73 0.33 -10.82
CA TRP A 106 12.51 -0.96 -10.19
C TRP A 106 12.36 -2.07 -11.23
N ARG A 107 13.17 -3.11 -11.13
CA ARG A 107 13.00 -4.32 -11.95
C ARG A 107 11.87 -5.19 -11.39
N GLY A 108 11.18 -5.93 -12.25
CA GLY A 108 10.04 -6.79 -11.89
C GLY A 108 10.22 -7.63 -10.62
N PRO A 109 11.35 -8.35 -10.45
CA PRO A 109 11.61 -9.14 -9.23
C PRO A 109 11.64 -8.30 -7.94
N MET A 110 12.20 -7.09 -8.01
CA MET A 110 12.27 -6.18 -6.87
C MET A 110 10.88 -5.68 -6.48
N LYS A 111 10.03 -5.38 -7.47
CA LYS A 111 8.62 -5.00 -7.24
C LYS A 111 7.87 -6.12 -6.52
N MET A 112 7.99 -7.35 -7.01
CA MET A 112 7.32 -8.50 -6.42
C MET A 112 7.77 -8.73 -4.96
N LYS A 113 9.08 -8.66 -4.72
CA LYS A 113 9.63 -8.81 -3.37
C LYS A 113 9.08 -7.76 -2.40
N ALA A 114 9.02 -6.50 -2.82
CA ALA A 114 8.49 -5.44 -1.96
C ALA A 114 6.99 -5.59 -1.69
N ILE A 115 6.21 -6.04 -2.67
CA ILE A 115 4.78 -6.35 -2.47
C ILE A 115 4.64 -7.51 -1.46
N GLN A 116 5.41 -8.59 -1.61
CA GLN A 116 5.40 -9.70 -0.65
C GLN A 116 5.79 -9.22 0.76
N GLN A 117 6.81 -8.37 0.86
CA GLN A 117 7.24 -7.79 2.13
C GLN A 117 6.14 -6.95 2.76
N PHE A 118 5.48 -6.06 2.01
CA PHE A 118 4.36 -5.27 2.55
C PHE A 118 3.18 -6.13 2.99
N LEU A 119 2.89 -7.24 2.31
CA LEU A 119 1.82 -8.15 2.71
C LEU A 119 2.21 -9.02 3.92
N GLY A 120 3.49 -9.34 4.08
CA GLY A 120 4.00 -10.22 5.14
C GLY A 120 4.46 -9.50 6.40
N ASP A 121 4.94 -8.27 6.32
CA ASP A 121 5.66 -7.62 7.42
C ASP A 121 4.91 -6.44 8.03
N VAL A 122 3.77 -6.02 7.48
CA VAL A 122 2.96 -4.92 8.04
C VAL A 122 2.13 -5.41 9.23
N ASN A 123 2.18 -4.64 10.32
CA ASN A 123 1.52 -4.94 11.60
C ASN A 123 0.10 -4.35 11.76
#